data_AF-Q1J341-F1
#
_entry.id   AF-Q1J341-F1
#
_cell.length_a   1.000
_cell.length_b   1.000
_cell.length_c   1.000
_cell.angle_alpha   90.00
_cell.angle_beta   90.00
_cell.angle_gamma   90.00
#
_symmetry.space_group_name_H-M   'P 1'
#
loop_
_entity.id
_entity.type
_entity.pdbx_description
1 polymer ?
#
loop_
_entity_poly.entity_id
_entity_poly.type
_entity_poly.pdbx_seq_one_letter_code
_entity_poly.pdbx_strand_id
1 'polypeptide(L)'
;MQGATPEHDIEAYENRVISSGYLPGGTPIAAQNVGLYVWDLYGDKHRKTFFNNVMRDNLVGWARPLISPTAQHPIWFPDCAQTASGQSLCTGNRILQAPITQTMEAQEYERWKAKLRNAKVAIGPQTPR
;
A
#
# COMPACT_ATOMS: atom_id res chain seq x y z
N MET A 1 -26.43 -7.11 -11.08
CA MET A 1 -25.24 -6.43 -10.50
C MET A 1 -25.72 -5.73 -9.24
N GLN A 2 -25.33 -6.25 -8.07
CA GLN A 2 -25.64 -5.63 -6.78
C GLN A 2 -24.78 -4.36 -6.63
N GLY A 3 -25.41 -3.27 -6.20
CA GLY A 3 -24.78 -1.96 -6.11
C GLY A 3 -23.62 -1.96 -5.13
N ALA A 4 -22.42 -1.66 -5.64
CA ALA A 4 -21.29 -1.36 -4.78
C ALA A 4 -21.60 -0.09 -3.99
N THR A 5 -21.30 -0.12 -2.70
CA THR A 5 -21.26 1.08 -1.85
C THR A 5 -20.30 2.08 -2.51
N PRO A 6 -20.64 3.38 -2.58
CA PRO A 6 -19.77 4.38 -3.16
C PRO A 6 -18.35 4.36 -2.53
N GLU A 7 -17.30 4.35 -3.37
CA GLU A 7 -15.90 4.35 -2.95
C GLU A 7 -15.33 5.77 -3.03
N HIS A 8 -15.63 6.59 -2.01
CA HIS A 8 -15.17 7.97 -1.93
C HIS A 8 -14.65 8.31 -0.53
N ASP A 9 -13.92 9.42 -0.45
CA ASP A 9 -13.34 9.97 0.79
C ASP A 9 -12.42 8.98 1.53
N ILE A 10 -11.74 8.09 0.81
CA ILE A 10 -10.76 7.17 1.38
C ILE A 10 -9.41 7.88 1.47
N GLU A 11 -8.87 7.98 2.69
CA GLU A 11 -7.52 8.48 2.92
C GLU A 11 -6.64 7.39 3.55
N ALA A 12 -5.55 7.04 2.89
CA ALA A 12 -4.53 6.14 3.42
C ALA A 12 -3.17 6.85 3.46
N TYR A 13 -2.66 7.08 4.68
CA TYR A 13 -1.46 7.88 4.88
C TYR A 13 -0.50 7.30 5.92
N GLU A 14 0.77 7.70 5.82
CA GLU A 14 1.86 7.33 6.74
C GLU A 14 2.08 5.81 6.92
N ASN A 15 1.67 5.02 5.92
CA ASN A 15 1.88 3.58 5.92
C ASN A 15 3.29 3.20 5.48
N ARG A 16 3.70 1.99 5.85
CA ARG A 16 4.92 1.34 5.34
C ARG A 16 4.50 0.06 4.65
N VAL A 17 4.66 0.00 3.32
CA VAL A 17 4.17 -1.10 2.47
C VAL A 17 5.35 -1.72 1.74
N ILE A 18 5.85 -2.84 2.28
CA ILE A 18 7.10 -3.46 1.84
C ILE A 18 6.82 -4.90 1.42
N SER A 19 7.18 -5.23 0.17
CA SER A 19 7.14 -6.58 -0.37
C SER A 19 8.35 -6.81 -1.28
N SER A 20 9.10 -7.87 -0.98
CA SER A 20 10.16 -8.46 -1.79
C SER A 20 9.61 -9.29 -2.94
N GLY A 21 8.31 -9.63 -2.90
CA GLY A 21 7.67 -10.42 -3.93
C GLY A 21 7.98 -11.91 -3.89
N TYR A 22 8.37 -12.43 -2.73
CA TYR A 22 8.65 -13.85 -2.49
C TYR A 22 7.76 -14.39 -1.36
N LEU A 23 7.31 -15.63 -1.49
CA LEU A 23 6.72 -16.40 -0.39
C LEU A 23 7.80 -16.72 0.66
N PRO A 24 7.44 -17.09 1.91
CA PRO A 24 8.41 -17.40 2.96
C PRO A 24 9.47 -18.44 2.60
N GLY A 25 9.18 -19.35 1.64
CA GLY A 25 10.13 -20.33 1.12
C GLY A 25 11.04 -19.85 -0.03
N GLY A 26 11.00 -18.56 -0.38
CA GLY A 26 11.79 -17.98 -1.47
C GLY A 26 11.20 -18.19 -2.87
N THR A 27 10.00 -18.79 -2.98
CA THR A 27 9.29 -18.89 -4.26
C THR A 27 8.78 -17.51 -4.68
N PRO A 28 9.11 -17.01 -5.89
CA PRO A 28 8.61 -15.72 -6.35
C PRO A 28 7.10 -15.76 -6.59
N ILE A 29 6.40 -14.69 -6.24
CA ILE A 29 4.96 -14.55 -6.51
C ILE A 29 4.79 -14.17 -7.98
N ALA A 30 4.08 -15.02 -8.74
CA ALA A 30 3.92 -14.88 -10.18
C ALA A 30 3.09 -13.65 -10.60
N ALA A 31 1.99 -13.38 -9.90
CA ALA A 31 1.03 -12.34 -10.28
C ALA A 31 1.20 -11.05 -9.45
N GLN A 32 2.36 -10.41 -9.54
CA GLN A 32 2.61 -9.12 -8.89
C GLN A 32 2.41 -7.95 -9.85
N ASN A 33 1.51 -7.04 -9.47
CA ASN A 33 1.25 -5.82 -10.22
C ASN A 33 1.92 -4.60 -9.57
N VAL A 34 1.25 -3.94 -8.62
CA VAL A 34 1.69 -2.68 -8.00
C VAL A 34 1.45 -2.73 -6.48
N GLY A 35 2.25 -2.02 -5.70
CA GLY A 35 2.12 -1.96 -4.24
C GLY A 35 0.89 -1.18 -3.78
N LEU A 36 0.79 0.10 -4.16
CA LEU A 36 -0.35 0.95 -3.83
C LEU A 36 -0.97 1.54 -5.10
N TYR A 37 -2.30 1.58 -5.17
CA TYR A 37 -3.00 2.25 -6.26
C TYR A 37 -4.26 3.00 -5.81
N VAL A 38 -4.56 4.08 -6.52
CA VAL A 38 -5.86 4.75 -6.53
C VAL A 38 -6.35 4.67 -7.97
N TRP A 39 -7.28 3.76 -8.22
CA TRP A 39 -7.70 3.40 -9.56
C TRP A 39 -9.22 3.25 -9.62
N ASP A 40 -9.84 4.05 -10.47
CA ASP A 40 -11.26 3.98 -10.79
C ASP A 40 -11.48 3.00 -11.94
N LEU A 41 -11.44 1.70 -11.62
CA LEU A 41 -11.53 0.62 -12.61
C LEU A 41 -12.81 0.70 -13.47
N TYR A 42 -13.93 1.14 -12.88
CA TYR A 42 -15.23 1.19 -13.54
C TYR A 42 -15.61 2.58 -14.07
N GLY A 43 -14.72 3.55 -13.90
CA GLY A 43 -14.92 4.93 -14.33
C GLY A 43 -15.94 5.71 -13.49
N ASP A 44 -16.30 5.25 -12.30
CA ASP A 44 -17.35 5.75 -11.42
C ASP A 44 -17.23 7.22 -10.98
N LYS A 45 -16.11 7.90 -11.28
CA LYS A 45 -16.00 9.36 -11.24
C LYS A 45 -17.16 10.06 -11.95
N HIS A 46 -17.60 9.56 -13.12
CA HIS A 46 -18.72 10.16 -13.87
C HIS A 46 -20.06 10.07 -13.12
N ARG A 47 -20.20 9.08 -12.23
CA ARG A 47 -21.37 8.88 -11.37
C ARG A 47 -21.27 9.63 -10.05
N LYS A 48 -20.15 10.31 -9.81
CA LYS A 48 -19.83 10.99 -8.56
C LYS A 48 -19.84 10.04 -7.36
N THR A 49 -19.40 8.80 -7.56
CA THR A 49 -19.27 7.80 -6.49
C THR A 49 -17.82 7.41 -6.22
N PHE A 50 -16.88 7.88 -7.07
CA PHE A 50 -15.43 7.79 -6.84
C PHE A 50 -14.82 9.19 -6.83
N PHE A 51 -14.56 9.75 -5.64
CA PHE A 51 -14.00 11.09 -5.47
C PHE A 51 -13.30 11.21 -4.12
N ASN A 52 -12.45 12.23 -3.95
CA ASN A 52 -11.71 12.51 -2.71
C ASN A 52 -10.82 11.38 -2.17
N ASN A 53 -10.47 10.39 -3.01
CA ASN A 53 -9.58 9.30 -2.61
C ASN A 53 -8.11 9.74 -2.68
N VAL A 54 -7.37 9.57 -1.58
CA VAL A 54 -6.00 10.07 -1.41
C VAL A 54 -5.10 9.02 -0.76
N MET A 55 -3.91 8.84 -1.32
CA MET A 55 -2.80 8.08 -0.74
C MET A 55 -1.58 8.98 -0.61
N ARG A 56 -1.20 9.38 0.62
CA ARG A 56 -0.10 10.33 0.85
C ARG A 56 0.87 9.90 1.94
N ASP A 57 2.09 10.43 1.89
CA ASP A 57 3.10 10.27 2.96
C ASP A 57 3.48 8.81 3.29
N ASN A 58 3.18 7.87 2.40
CA ASN A 58 3.51 6.45 2.58
C ASN A 58 4.97 6.18 2.20
N LEU A 59 5.58 5.16 2.79
CA LEU A 59 6.84 4.57 2.35
C LEU A 59 6.55 3.24 1.66
N VAL A 60 6.96 3.08 0.40
CA VAL A 60 6.59 1.91 -0.41
C VAL A 60 7.82 1.27 -1.05
N GLY A 61 7.93 -0.05 -0.96
CA GLY A 61 8.86 -0.87 -1.72
C GLY A 61 8.13 -2.11 -2.21
N TRP A 62 8.06 -2.30 -3.52
CA TRP A 62 7.30 -3.42 -4.11
C TRP A 62 8.09 -4.03 -5.27
N ALA A 63 8.81 -5.10 -4.99
CA ALA A 63 9.68 -5.76 -5.95
C ALA A 63 8.92 -6.68 -6.91
N ARG A 64 9.46 -6.84 -8.13
CA ARG A 64 8.96 -7.74 -9.17
C ARG A 64 10.08 -8.71 -9.60
N PRO A 65 10.44 -9.69 -8.75
CA PRO A 65 11.65 -10.49 -8.91
C PRO A 65 11.70 -11.35 -10.19
N LEU A 66 10.55 -11.65 -10.79
CA LEU A 66 10.48 -12.37 -12.07
C LEU A 66 10.86 -11.51 -13.29
N ILE A 67 10.91 -10.19 -13.14
CA ILE A 67 11.35 -9.27 -14.21
C ILE A 67 12.86 -9.04 -14.11
N SER A 68 13.32 -8.58 -12.93
CA SER A 68 14.75 -8.47 -12.61
C SER A 68 14.93 -8.32 -11.10
N PRO A 69 16.15 -8.51 -10.56
CA PRO A 69 16.42 -8.33 -9.13
C PRO A 69 16.15 -6.92 -8.60
N THR A 70 16.12 -5.90 -9.47
CA THR A 70 15.90 -4.50 -9.10
C THR A 70 14.58 -3.93 -9.62
N ALA A 71 13.80 -4.72 -10.36
CA ALA A 71 12.50 -4.29 -10.88
C ALA A 71 11.53 -4.01 -9.72
N GLN A 72 10.87 -2.86 -9.78
CA GLN A 72 9.85 -2.46 -8.81
C GLN A 72 8.64 -1.84 -9.50
N HIS A 73 7.50 -1.87 -8.82
CA HIS A 73 6.31 -1.11 -9.20
C HIS A 73 5.56 -0.67 -7.93
N PRO A 74 6.06 0.37 -7.24
CA PRO A 74 5.61 0.68 -5.89
C PRO A 74 4.25 1.39 -5.85
N ILE A 75 4.03 2.38 -6.74
CA ILE A 75 2.83 3.21 -6.72
C ILE A 75 2.26 3.41 -8.12
N TRP A 76 0.93 3.49 -8.22
CA TRP A 76 0.23 3.88 -9.43
C TRP A 76 -1.09 4.59 -9.08
N PHE A 77 -1.12 5.92 -9.22
CA PHE A 77 -2.23 6.75 -8.74
C PHE A 77 -2.91 7.53 -9.87
N PRO A 78 -3.41 6.86 -10.94
CA PRO A 78 -4.06 7.55 -12.06
C PRO A 78 -5.31 8.33 -11.63
N ASP A 79 -6.00 7.84 -10.60
CA ASP A 79 -7.30 8.37 -10.20
C ASP A 79 -7.33 9.08 -8.86
N CYS A 80 -6.16 9.44 -8.33
CA CYS A 80 -6.07 10.22 -7.11
C CYS A 80 -6.86 11.53 -7.22
N ALA A 81 -7.45 11.96 -6.10
CA ALA A 81 -8.03 13.29 -6.00
C ALA A 81 -6.99 14.36 -6.36
N GLN A 82 -7.46 15.45 -6.97
CA GLN A 82 -6.62 16.54 -7.47
C GLN A 82 -7.08 17.88 -6.90
N THR A 83 -6.18 18.84 -6.82
CA THR A 83 -6.52 20.25 -6.60
C THR A 83 -7.35 20.80 -7.77
N ALA A 84 -7.95 21.98 -7.59
CA ALA A 84 -8.60 22.70 -8.69
C ALA A 84 -7.65 23.02 -9.86
N SER A 85 -6.33 23.08 -9.61
CA SER A 85 -5.28 23.26 -10.62
C SER A 85 -4.80 21.94 -11.26
N GLY A 86 -5.44 20.81 -10.95
CA GLY A 86 -5.12 19.49 -11.51
C GLY A 86 -3.91 18.79 -10.88
N GLN A 87 -3.36 19.30 -9.78
CA GLN A 87 -2.25 18.66 -9.09
C GLN A 87 -2.75 17.52 -8.22
N SER A 88 -2.12 16.34 -8.32
CA SER A 88 -2.46 15.19 -7.47
C SER A 88 -2.29 15.49 -5.98
N LEU A 89 -3.25 15.07 -5.17
CA LEU A 89 -3.19 15.13 -3.71
C LEU A 89 -2.45 13.92 -3.10
N CYS A 90 -2.09 12.92 -3.91
CA CYS A 90 -1.31 11.75 -3.49
C CYS A 90 0.18 12.07 -3.39
N THR A 91 0.54 13.01 -2.52
CA THR A 91 1.88 13.58 -2.39
C THR A 91 2.67 12.96 -1.22
N GLY A 92 3.95 13.32 -1.07
CA GLY A 92 4.77 12.89 0.07
C GLY A 92 5.15 11.41 0.12
N ASN A 93 4.64 10.58 -0.80
CA ASN A 93 4.98 9.17 -0.90
C ASN A 93 6.48 9.01 -1.24
N ARG A 94 7.18 8.17 -0.48
CA ARG A 94 8.60 7.86 -0.64
C ARG A 94 8.77 6.43 -1.14
N ILE A 95 9.69 6.24 -2.08
CA ILE A 95 10.00 4.93 -2.64
C ILE A 95 11.28 4.39 -2.02
N LEU A 96 11.24 3.17 -1.50
CA LEU A 96 12.44 2.45 -1.08
C LEU A 96 13.25 2.02 -2.29
N GLN A 97 14.57 2.24 -2.21
CA GLN A 97 15.50 1.84 -3.25
C GLN A 97 15.58 0.31 -3.36
N ALA A 98 15.73 -0.18 -4.59
CA ALA A 98 15.88 -1.61 -4.84
C ALA A 98 17.29 -2.10 -4.44
N PRO A 99 17.47 -3.39 -4.16
CA PRO A 99 16.45 -4.45 -4.12
C PRO A 99 15.61 -4.41 -2.82
N ILE A 100 14.36 -4.86 -2.89
CA ILE A 100 13.52 -5.10 -1.71
C ILE A 100 13.66 -6.57 -1.29
N THR A 101 13.93 -6.83 -0.02
CA THR A 101 14.29 -8.18 0.48
C THR A 101 13.35 -8.67 1.57
N GLN A 102 13.26 -9.98 1.77
CA GLN A 102 12.49 -10.57 2.88
C GLN A 102 13.05 -10.14 4.26
N THR A 103 14.34 -9.82 4.35
CA THR A 103 14.92 -9.21 5.55
C THR A 103 14.28 -7.85 5.85
N MET A 104 13.99 -7.04 4.83
CA MET A 104 13.30 -5.76 5.02
C MET A 104 11.85 -5.98 5.48
N GLU A 105 11.15 -6.98 4.94
CA GLU A 105 9.81 -7.36 5.43
C GLU A 105 9.85 -7.77 6.92
N ALA A 106 10.80 -8.62 7.30
CA ALA A 106 10.99 -9.04 8.69
C ALA A 106 11.29 -7.85 9.61
N GLN A 107 12.08 -6.87 9.15
CA GLN A 107 12.35 -5.65 9.90
C GLN A 107 11.08 -4.82 10.11
N GLU A 108 10.16 -4.74 9.14
CA GLU A 108 8.87 -4.06 9.33
C GLU A 108 8.00 -4.76 10.38
N TYR A 109 8.02 -6.10 10.42
CA TYR A 109 7.33 -6.86 11.48
C TYR A 109 7.92 -6.58 12.87
N GLU A 110 9.25 -6.55 13.00
CA GLU A 110 9.89 -6.18 14.28
C GLU A 110 9.57 -4.74 14.70
N ARG A 111 9.54 -3.79 13.76
CA ARG A 111 9.12 -2.40 14.02
C ARG A 111 7.68 -2.35 14.52
N TRP A 112 6.77 -3.11 13.91
CA TRP A 112 5.39 -3.18 14.35
C TRP A 112 5.26 -3.75 15.77
N LYS A 113 5.94 -4.86 16.07
CA LYS A 113 5.96 -5.41 17.44
C LYS A 113 6.53 -4.42 18.45
N ALA A 114 7.59 -3.69 18.09
CA ALA A 114 8.16 -2.65 18.95
C ALA A 114 7.17 -1.51 19.22
N LYS A 115 6.43 -1.06 18.20
CA LYS A 115 5.35 -0.06 18.37
C LYS A 115 4.29 -0.54 19.36
N LEU A 116 3.83 -1.77 19.23
CA LEU A 116 2.83 -2.35 20.14
C LEU A 116 3.34 -2.43 21.57
N ARG A 117 4.57 -2.93 21.79
CA ARG A 117 5.17 -2.99 23.12
C ARG A 117 5.28 -1.60 23.76
N ASN A 118 5.76 -0.62 23.00
CA ASN A 118 5.90 0.76 23.48
C ASN A 118 4.54 1.38 23.83
N ALA A 119 3.50 1.05 23.05
CA ALA A 119 2.14 1.49 23.31
C ALA A 119 1.41 0.64 24.36
N LYS A 120 2.05 -0.40 24.93
CA LYS A 120 1.44 -1.36 25.86
C LYS A 120 0.17 -2.02 25.30
N VAL A 121 0.12 -2.22 23.99
CA VAL A 121 -0.99 -2.87 23.31
C VAL A 121 -0.69 -4.37 23.20
N ALA A 122 -1.59 -5.19 23.74
CA ALA A 122 -1.58 -6.64 23.54
C ALA A 122 -2.52 -7.00 22.38
N ILE A 123 -2.01 -7.69 21.37
CA ILE A 123 -2.78 -8.20 20.24
C ILE A 123 -2.96 -9.71 20.40
N GLY A 124 -4.19 -10.18 20.26
CA GLY A 124 -4.57 -11.58 20.41
C GLY A 124 -5.62 -11.79 21.49
N PRO A 125 -6.14 -13.03 21.64
CA PRO A 125 -7.13 -13.36 22.66
C PRO A 125 -6.61 -13.00 24.05
N GLN A 126 -7.34 -12.14 24.76
CA GLN A 126 -7.11 -11.97 26.19
C GLN A 126 -7.71 -13.19 26.87
N THR A 127 -6.88 -14.05 27.47
CA THR A 127 -7.41 -15.14 28.29
C THR A 127 -8.23 -14.50 29.42
N PRO A 128 -9.52 -14.85 29.58
CA PRO A 128 -10.29 -14.36 30.72
C PRO A 128 -9.56 -14.74 32.00
N ARG A 129 -9.36 -13.78 32.90
CA ARG A 129 -8.91 -14.06 34.27
C ARG A 129 -10.02 -14.73 35.06
#